data_AF-A0A523HRL1-F1
#
_entry.id   AF-A0A523HRL1-F1
#
_cell.length_a   1.000
_cell.length_b   1.000
_cell.length_c   1.000
_cell.angle_alpha   90.00
_cell.angle_beta   90.00
_cell.angle_gamma   90.00
#
_symmetry.space_group_name_H-M   'P 1'
#
loop_
_entity.id
_entity.type
_entity.pdbx_description
1 polymer ?
#
loop_
_entity_poly.entity_id
_entity_poly.type
_entity_poly.pdbx_seq_one_letter_code
_entity_poly.pdbx_strand_id
1 'polypeptide(L)'
;MSSPQADFKKFTLKFKKPMGTSRGILFARDIFILALRYKEKIGIGECAPLKELSIDDRPGFEDKLQEVCKLFNQDAIRSDLDLTDWPAIRFGLEAAKMDLQNGGRRLLFDNDFTKGTETIATNGLIVMADKEEMFSQILNKIKLGFNCIKIKIGALDFATECELLSEIRRKFPPEQIG
;
A
#
# COMPACT_ATOMS: atom_id res chain seq x y z
N MET A 1 -23.15 -27.91 -9.22
CA MET A 1 -22.29 -26.78 -9.64
C MET A 1 -21.76 -26.12 -8.38
N SER A 2 -20.47 -25.83 -8.28
CA SER A 2 -19.91 -25.19 -7.08
C SER A 2 -20.31 -23.71 -7.08
N SER A 3 -21.11 -23.29 -6.09
CA SER A 3 -21.51 -21.89 -5.93
C SER A 3 -20.31 -20.99 -5.60
N PRO A 4 -20.26 -19.75 -6.12
CA PRO A 4 -19.26 -18.78 -5.71
C PRO A 4 -19.42 -18.45 -4.22
N GLN A 5 -18.30 -18.26 -3.54
CA GLN A 5 -18.26 -17.82 -2.14
C GLN A 5 -17.22 -16.72 -1.96
N ALA A 6 -17.53 -15.72 -1.16
CA ALA A 6 -16.67 -14.62 -0.81
C ALA A 6 -16.82 -14.31 0.67
N ASP A 7 -15.68 -14.08 1.28
CA ASP A 7 -15.52 -13.69 2.66
C ASP A 7 -14.36 -12.72 2.78
N PHE A 8 -14.33 -11.94 3.86
CA PHE A 8 -13.18 -11.09 4.16
C PHE A 8 -12.78 -11.21 5.62
N LYS A 9 -11.51 -10.90 5.90
CA LYS A 9 -10.99 -10.84 7.25
C LYS A 9 -10.19 -9.58 7.47
N LYS A 10 -10.50 -8.89 8.58
CA LYS A 10 -9.76 -7.72 9.06
C LYS A 10 -8.46 -8.14 9.75
N PHE A 11 -7.39 -7.40 9.49
CA PHE A 11 -6.10 -7.50 10.18
C PHE A 11 -5.64 -6.11 10.59
N THR A 12 -5.19 -5.97 11.84
CA THR A 12 -4.57 -4.74 12.34
C THR A 12 -3.06 -4.93 12.38
N LEU A 13 -2.35 -4.26 11.47
CA LEU A 13 -0.91 -4.31 11.34
C LEU A 13 -0.27 -3.18 12.15
N LYS A 14 0.61 -3.52 13.09
CA LYS A 14 1.37 -2.54 13.88
C LYS A 14 2.61 -2.09 13.09
N PHE A 15 2.81 -0.78 12.99
CA PHE A 15 4.03 -0.27 12.36
C PHE A 15 5.24 -0.55 13.27
N LYS A 16 6.37 -0.98 12.68
CA LYS A 16 7.64 -1.17 13.42
C LYS A 16 8.14 0.13 14.05
N LYS A 17 7.95 1.24 13.34
CA LYS A 17 8.15 2.61 13.82
C LYS A 17 6.89 3.40 13.46
N PRO A 18 6.31 4.19 14.39
CA PRO A 18 5.14 5.01 14.08
C PRO A 18 5.39 5.89 12.86
N MET A 19 4.41 6.01 11.97
CA MET A 19 4.57 6.74 10.72
C MET A 19 3.98 8.14 10.86
N GLY A 20 4.83 9.16 10.86
CA GLY A 20 4.42 10.56 10.73
C GLY A 20 3.79 10.85 9.37
N THR A 21 2.67 11.56 9.40
CA THR A 21 1.95 12.10 8.24
C THR A 21 1.60 13.56 8.52
N SER A 22 1.19 14.30 7.50
CA SER A 22 0.68 15.67 7.67
C SER A 22 -0.61 15.75 8.50
N ARG A 23 -1.25 14.62 8.81
CA ARG A 23 -2.51 14.53 9.56
C ARG A 23 -2.34 13.87 10.94
N GLY A 24 -1.13 13.48 11.32
CA GLY A 24 -0.84 12.84 12.60
C GLY A 24 0.05 11.61 12.48
N ILE A 25 0.13 10.83 13.56
CA ILE A 25 1.02 9.68 13.68
C ILE A 25 0.21 8.38 13.58
N LEU A 26 0.59 7.51 12.65
CA LEU A 26 -0.01 6.19 12.48
C LEU A 26 0.79 5.13 13.27
N PHE A 27 0.15 4.52 14.27
CA PHE A 27 0.73 3.43 15.07
C PHE A 27 0.36 2.04 14.55
N ALA A 28 -0.80 1.93 13.91
CA ALA A 28 -1.27 0.73 13.25
C ALA A 28 -2.07 1.08 12.01
N ARG A 29 -2.31 0.09 11.16
CA ARG A 29 -3.17 0.17 9.98
C ARG A 29 -4.07 -1.05 9.93
N ASP A 30 -5.35 -0.82 9.71
CA ASP A 30 -6.29 -1.87 9.41
C ASP A 30 -6.27 -2.18 7.91
N ILE A 31 -6.20 -3.47 7.58
CA ILE A 31 -6.37 -3.99 6.22
C ILE A 31 -7.41 -5.09 6.23
N PHE A 32 -8.01 -5.34 5.08
CA PHE A 32 -8.99 -6.39 4.88
C PHE A 32 -8.53 -7.30 3.76
N ILE A 33 -8.41 -8.59 4.05
CA ILE A 33 -8.11 -9.59 3.03
C ILE A 33 -9.44 -10.12 2.51
N LEU A 34 -9.74 -9.85 1.24
CA LEU A 34 -10.90 -10.36 0.52
C LEU A 34 -10.53 -11.66 -0.18
N ALA A 35 -11.30 -12.71 0.08
CA ALA A 35 -11.15 -14.01 -0.57
C ALA A 35 -12.35 -14.31 -1.46
N LEU A 36 -12.10 -14.66 -2.72
CA LEU A 36 -13.10 -15.11 -3.68
C LEU A 36 -12.85 -16.57 -4.03
N ARG A 37 -13.83 -17.43 -3.79
CA ARG A 37 -13.75 -18.88 -3.98
C ARG A 37 -14.69 -19.28 -5.11
N TYR A 38 -14.14 -20.02 -6.05
CA TYR A 38 -14.91 -20.60 -7.14
C TYR A 38 -14.30 -21.93 -7.55
N LYS A 39 -15.09 -23.02 -7.45
CA LYS A 39 -14.58 -24.39 -7.53
C LYS A 39 -13.46 -24.60 -6.50
N GLU A 40 -12.35 -25.23 -6.89
CA GLU A 40 -11.19 -25.48 -6.04
C GLU A 40 -10.20 -24.30 -5.94
N LYS A 41 -10.55 -23.13 -6.50
CA LYS A 41 -9.65 -21.97 -6.59
C LYS A 41 -10.06 -20.88 -5.62
N ILE A 42 -9.05 -20.19 -5.10
CA ILE A 42 -9.23 -19.05 -4.18
C ILE A 42 -8.39 -17.89 -4.70
N GLY A 43 -9.02 -16.81 -5.13
CA GLY A 43 -8.35 -15.56 -5.44
C GLY A 43 -8.34 -14.65 -4.23
N ILE A 44 -7.20 -13.99 -3.99
CA ILE A 44 -7.01 -13.10 -2.84
C ILE A 44 -6.74 -11.66 -3.30
N GLY A 45 -7.35 -10.70 -2.60
CA GLY A 45 -7.07 -9.28 -2.75
C GLY A 45 -7.01 -8.58 -1.40
N GLU A 46 -6.34 -7.42 -1.37
CA GLU A 46 -6.18 -6.61 -0.17
C GLU A 46 -6.91 -5.28 -0.33
N CYS A 47 -7.84 -5.00 0.57
CA CYS A 47 -8.49 -3.70 0.71
C CYS A 47 -7.84 -2.99 1.92
N ALA A 48 -7.03 -1.97 1.66
CA ALA A 48 -6.24 -1.32 2.70
C ALA A 48 -6.43 0.21 2.67
N PRO A 49 -7.53 0.75 3.23
CA PRO A 49 -7.64 2.20 3.41
C PRO A 49 -6.52 2.69 4.35
N LEU A 50 -6.05 3.91 4.12
CA LEU A 50 -5.14 4.61 5.03
C LEU A 50 -5.97 5.52 5.91
N LYS A 51 -5.87 5.32 7.23
CA LYS A 51 -6.57 6.14 8.21
C LYS A 51 -6.31 7.63 7.98
N GLU A 52 -7.38 8.41 7.94
CA GLU A 52 -7.46 9.85 7.72
C GLU A 52 -6.87 10.34 6.38
N LEU A 53 -6.40 9.45 5.51
CA LEU A 53 -5.74 9.80 4.24
C LEU A 53 -6.52 9.30 3.02
N SER A 54 -7.08 8.10 3.11
CA SER A 54 -7.93 7.54 2.08
C SER A 54 -9.32 8.16 2.11
N ILE A 55 -9.91 8.39 0.93
CA ILE A 55 -11.29 8.88 0.80
C ILE A 55 -12.32 7.89 1.35
N ASP A 56 -11.98 6.60 1.36
CA ASP A 56 -12.80 5.51 1.87
C ASP A 56 -12.46 5.11 3.31
N ASP A 57 -11.60 5.85 4.01
CA ASP A 57 -11.51 5.77 5.47
C ASP A 57 -12.69 6.50 6.12
N ARG A 58 -13.88 5.89 6.01
CA ARG A 58 -15.14 6.45 6.50
C ARG A 58 -16.10 5.36 6.94
N PRO A 59 -17.12 5.69 7.76
CA PRO A 59 -18.17 4.74 8.12
C PRO A 59 -18.79 4.06 6.90
N GLY A 60 -19.16 2.78 7.03
CA GLY A 60 -19.74 1.98 5.96
C GLY A 60 -18.72 1.21 5.10
N PHE A 61 -17.41 1.32 5.36
CA PHE A 61 -16.40 0.54 4.63
C PHE A 61 -16.64 -0.98 4.73
N GLU A 62 -16.79 -1.50 5.95
CA GLU A 62 -17.02 -2.93 6.18
C GLU A 62 -18.39 -3.37 5.64
N ASP A 63 -19.43 -2.53 5.77
CA ASP A 63 -20.75 -2.79 5.20
C ASP A 63 -20.69 -2.90 3.67
N LYS A 64 -19.94 -2.01 3.02
CA LYS A 64 -19.73 -2.04 1.58
C LYS A 64 -18.95 -3.29 1.15
N LEU A 65 -17.95 -3.69 1.92
CA LEU A 65 -17.19 -4.92 1.67
C LEU A 65 -18.08 -6.16 1.84
N GLN A 66 -18.98 -6.16 2.83
CA GLN A 66 -19.98 -7.21 3.03
C GLN A 66 -21.01 -7.25 1.88
N GLU A 67 -21.42 -6.10 1.35
CA GLU A 67 -22.25 -6.00 0.13
C GLU A 67 -21.54 -6.65 -1.06
N VAL A 68 -20.25 -6.37 -1.27
CA VAL A 68 -19.44 -7.00 -2.32
C VAL A 68 -19.43 -8.53 -2.16
N CYS A 69 -19.17 -9.03 -0.95
CA CYS A 69 -19.20 -10.48 -0.68
C CYS A 69 -20.58 -11.08 -0.97
N LYS A 70 -21.66 -10.42 -0.53
CA LYS A 70 -23.04 -10.88 -0.75
C LYS A 70 -23.36 -10.97 -2.24
N LEU A 71 -23.01 -9.93 -3.02
CA LEU A 71 -23.23 -9.92 -4.46
C LEU A 71 -22.41 -11.00 -5.17
N PHE A 72 -21.17 -11.27 -4.73
CA PHE A 72 -20.37 -12.36 -5.27
C PHE A 72 -21.01 -13.72 -5.02
N ASN A 73 -21.50 -13.95 -3.81
CA ASN A 73 -22.13 -15.22 -3.41
C ASN A 73 -23.42 -15.51 -4.19
N GLN A 74 -24.07 -14.46 -4.68
CA GLN A 74 -25.27 -14.51 -5.50
C GLN A 74 -24.97 -14.65 -7.00
N ASP A 75 -23.68 -14.74 -7.37
CA ASP A 75 -23.22 -14.62 -8.77
C ASP A 75 -23.73 -13.34 -9.46
N ALA A 76 -23.90 -12.28 -8.66
CA ALA A 76 -24.55 -11.03 -9.01
C ALA A 76 -23.61 -9.83 -8.96
N ILE A 77 -22.28 -10.03 -8.91
CA ILE A 77 -21.34 -8.95 -9.22
C ILE A 77 -21.41 -8.70 -10.72
N ARG A 78 -22.36 -7.85 -11.11
CA ARG A 78 -22.50 -7.32 -12.45
C ARG A 78 -21.45 -6.22 -12.68
N SER A 79 -21.36 -5.76 -13.92
CA SER A 79 -20.55 -4.59 -14.31
C SER A 79 -21.02 -3.27 -13.69
N ASP A 80 -22.14 -3.24 -12.95
CA ASP A 80 -22.75 -2.04 -12.38
C ASP A 80 -22.45 -1.80 -10.89
N LEU A 81 -21.68 -2.68 -10.24
CA LEU A 81 -21.26 -2.45 -8.84
C LEU A 81 -20.32 -1.23 -8.80
N ASP A 82 -20.89 -0.08 -8.43
CA ASP A 82 -20.14 1.16 -8.33
C ASP A 82 -19.31 1.19 -7.05
N LEU A 83 -17.99 1.17 -7.23
CA LEU A 83 -16.98 1.29 -6.19
C LEU A 83 -16.12 2.54 -6.39
N THR A 84 -16.61 3.54 -7.13
CA THR A 84 -15.88 4.79 -7.41
C THR A 84 -15.45 5.48 -6.12
N ASP A 85 -16.33 5.53 -5.12
CA ASP A 85 -16.02 6.12 -3.81
C ASP A 85 -15.37 5.14 -2.82
N TRP A 86 -15.05 3.92 -3.26
CA TRP A 86 -14.47 2.86 -2.43
C TRP A 86 -13.23 2.26 -3.09
N PRO A 87 -12.21 3.08 -3.42
CA PRO A 87 -11.06 2.65 -4.22
C PRO A 87 -10.28 1.48 -3.61
N ALA A 88 -10.16 1.37 -2.29
CA ALA A 88 -9.49 0.24 -1.65
C ALA A 88 -10.28 -1.06 -1.82
N ILE A 89 -11.61 -1.00 -1.73
CA ILE A 89 -12.49 -2.16 -2.00
C ILE A 89 -12.42 -2.53 -3.48
N ARG A 90 -12.47 -1.54 -4.37
CA ARG A 90 -12.34 -1.74 -5.82
C ARG A 90 -11.04 -2.45 -6.16
N PHE A 91 -9.92 -1.94 -5.65
CA PHE A 91 -8.60 -2.53 -5.87
C PHE A 91 -8.53 -3.97 -5.34
N GLY A 92 -9.00 -4.21 -4.11
CA GLY A 92 -9.01 -5.56 -3.53
C GLY A 92 -9.88 -6.54 -4.32
N LEU A 93 -11.06 -6.10 -4.80
CA LEU A 93 -11.93 -6.92 -5.64
C LEU A 93 -11.30 -7.25 -7.00
N GLU A 94 -10.72 -6.26 -7.68
CA GLU A 94 -10.04 -6.45 -8.96
C GLU A 94 -8.84 -7.39 -8.81
N ALA A 95 -8.03 -7.22 -7.76
CA ALA A 95 -6.91 -8.11 -7.45
C ALA A 95 -7.36 -9.55 -7.17
N ALA A 96 -8.39 -9.74 -6.34
CA ALA A 96 -8.91 -11.06 -6.02
C ALA A 96 -9.50 -11.77 -7.25
N LYS A 97 -10.21 -11.03 -8.11
CA LYS A 97 -10.73 -11.57 -9.39
C LYS A 97 -9.59 -11.99 -10.32
N MET A 98 -8.58 -11.15 -10.46
CA MET A 98 -7.41 -11.43 -11.30
C MET A 98 -6.66 -12.67 -10.80
N ASP A 99 -6.41 -12.78 -9.49
CA ASP A 99 -5.78 -13.96 -8.91
C ASP A 99 -6.62 -15.23 -9.14
N LEU A 100 -7.94 -15.15 -8.94
CA LEU A 100 -8.86 -16.28 -9.18
C LEU A 100 -8.81 -16.73 -10.65
N GLN A 101 -8.81 -15.79 -11.60
CA GLN A 101 -8.66 -16.05 -13.03
C GLN A 101 -7.32 -16.74 -13.34
N ASN A 102 -6.24 -16.31 -12.67
CA ASN A 102 -4.90 -16.90 -12.77
C ASN A 102 -4.71 -18.21 -11.99
N GLY A 103 -5.79 -18.76 -11.44
CA GLY A 103 -5.80 -20.07 -10.77
C GLY A 103 -5.70 -20.03 -9.25
N GLY A 104 -5.77 -18.86 -8.61
CA GLY A 104 -5.64 -18.69 -7.16
C GLY A 104 -4.20 -18.90 -6.66
N ARG A 105 -3.23 -18.46 -7.46
CA ARG A 105 -1.80 -18.71 -7.23
C ARG A 105 -1.10 -17.58 -6.48
N ARG A 106 -1.84 -16.54 -6.05
CA ARG A 106 -1.33 -15.28 -5.53
C ARG A 106 -0.40 -14.58 -6.53
N LEU A 107 -0.75 -14.68 -7.82
CA LEU A 107 0.04 -14.15 -8.92
C LEU A 107 -0.88 -13.34 -9.85
N LEU A 108 -0.80 -12.01 -9.74
CA LEU A 108 -1.64 -11.10 -10.54
C LEU A 108 -1.15 -10.98 -11.99
N PHE A 109 0.16 -10.92 -12.18
CA PHE A 109 0.80 -10.83 -13.50
C PHE A 109 1.95 -11.82 -13.54
N ASP A 110 2.03 -12.62 -14.60
CA ASP A 110 3.13 -13.57 -14.83
C ASP A 110 4.18 -12.91 -15.73
N ASN A 111 5.13 -12.21 -15.12
CA ASN A 111 6.18 -11.43 -15.80
C ASN A 111 7.55 -11.60 -15.13
N ASP A 112 8.58 -11.00 -15.73
CA ASP A 112 9.96 -11.11 -15.25
C ASP A 112 10.16 -10.61 -13.82
N PHE A 113 9.43 -9.56 -13.41
CA PHE A 113 9.45 -9.09 -12.02
C PHE A 113 8.93 -10.17 -11.06
N THR A 114 7.78 -10.79 -11.36
CA THR A 114 7.22 -11.84 -10.50
C THR A 114 7.99 -13.17 -10.55
N LYS A 115 8.79 -13.39 -11.60
CA LYS A 115 9.72 -14.53 -11.71
C LYS A 115 11.06 -14.27 -11.00
N GLY A 116 11.29 -13.03 -10.54
CA GLY A 116 12.55 -12.62 -9.91
C GLY A 116 13.72 -12.51 -10.89
N THR A 117 13.45 -12.45 -12.19
CA THR A 117 14.48 -12.24 -13.23
C THR A 117 14.72 -10.76 -13.51
N GLU A 118 13.76 -9.90 -13.20
CA GLU A 118 13.88 -8.44 -13.26
C GLU A 118 13.52 -7.81 -11.91
N THR A 119 14.03 -6.59 -11.67
CA THR A 119 13.74 -5.85 -10.43
C THR A 119 13.12 -4.49 -10.73
N ILE A 120 12.29 -4.00 -9.81
CA ILE A 120 11.77 -2.63 -9.86
C ILE A 120 12.49 -1.82 -8.79
N ALA A 121 13.31 -0.86 -9.21
CA ALA A 121 13.97 0.05 -8.29
C ALA A 121 12.94 0.87 -7.50
N THR A 122 13.20 1.07 -6.20
CA THR A 122 12.34 1.87 -5.31
C THR A 122 13.14 2.97 -4.63
N ASN A 123 12.45 3.98 -4.13
CA ASN A 123 13.09 5.06 -3.37
C ASN A 123 13.31 4.68 -1.91
N GLY A 124 14.35 5.26 -1.31
CA GLY A 124 14.58 5.27 0.12
C GLY A 124 13.71 6.35 0.77
N LEU A 125 12.57 5.95 1.35
CA LEU A 125 11.71 6.86 2.10
C LEU A 125 12.37 7.27 3.42
N ILE A 126 12.40 8.59 3.66
CA ILE A 126 12.77 9.22 4.93
C ILE A 126 11.50 9.71 5.59
N VAL A 127 11.22 9.19 6.78
CA VAL A 127 10.06 9.62 7.57
C VAL A 127 10.38 10.88 8.36
N MET A 128 9.35 11.69 8.62
CA MET A 128 9.42 12.90 9.42
C MET A 128 9.99 12.60 10.81
N ALA A 129 11.02 13.34 11.21
CA ALA A 129 11.68 13.30 12.52
C ALA A 129 12.44 14.63 12.73
N ASP A 130 13.29 14.73 13.76
CA ASP A 130 14.23 15.85 13.89
C ASP A 130 15.33 15.82 12.82
N LYS A 131 16.10 16.92 12.71
CA LYS A 131 17.13 17.10 11.67
C LYS A 131 18.17 15.98 11.72
N GLU A 132 18.64 15.63 12.91
CA GLU A 132 19.67 14.62 13.16
C GLU A 132 19.18 13.21 12.78
N GLU A 133 17.98 12.82 13.19
CA GLU A 133 17.40 11.53 12.85
C GLU A 133 17.09 11.43 11.36
N MET A 134 16.54 12.48 10.74
CA MET A 134 16.34 12.52 9.29
C MET A 134 17.67 12.34 8.55
N PHE A 135 18.72 13.05 8.96
CA PHE A 135 20.05 12.91 8.37
C PHE A 135 20.61 11.48 8.52
N SER A 136 20.46 10.87 9.70
CA SER A 136 20.87 9.48 9.95
C SER A 136 20.11 8.47 9.07
N GLN A 137 18.80 8.66 8.89
CA GLN A 137 18.00 7.85 7.97
C GLN A 137 18.54 7.93 6.54
N ILE A 138 18.88 9.14 6.06
CA ILE A 138 19.41 9.36 4.72
C ILE A 138 20.73 8.62 4.52
N LEU A 139 21.68 8.77 5.46
CA LEU A 139 22.95 8.05 5.41
C LEU A 139 22.75 6.54 5.35
N ASN A 140 21.81 6.02 6.13
CA ASN A 140 21.49 4.59 6.12
C ASN A 140 20.91 4.15 4.78
N LYS A 141 20.00 4.93 4.16
CA LYS A 141 19.47 4.60 2.84
C LYS A 141 20.54 4.63 1.75
N ILE A 142 21.45 5.61 1.77
CA ILE A 142 22.58 5.64 0.84
C ILE A 142 23.47 4.40 1.03
N LYS A 143 23.78 4.04 2.28
CA LYS A 143 24.57 2.84 2.60
C LYS A 143 23.89 1.54 2.13
N LEU A 144 22.56 1.50 2.12
CA LEU A 144 21.77 0.38 1.60
C LEU A 144 21.68 0.35 0.06
N GLY A 145 22.30 1.31 -0.64
CA GLY A 145 22.36 1.34 -2.11
C GLY A 145 21.18 2.05 -2.77
N PHE A 146 20.38 2.84 -2.04
CA PHE A 146 19.31 3.62 -2.66
C PHE A 146 19.89 4.81 -3.43
N ASN A 147 19.64 4.86 -4.75
CA ASN A 147 20.00 5.98 -5.64
C ASN A 147 18.96 7.10 -5.68
N CYS A 148 17.74 6.84 -5.18
CA CYS A 148 16.67 7.81 -5.08
C CYS A 148 16.21 7.90 -3.62
N ILE A 149 16.28 9.08 -3.03
CA ILE A 149 15.82 9.35 -1.66
C ILE A 149 14.57 10.23 -1.71
N LYS A 150 13.51 9.80 -1.04
CA LYS A 150 12.25 10.55 -0.91
C LYS A 150 12.11 11.04 0.52
N ILE A 151 12.11 12.36 0.70
CA ILE A 151 12.03 12.99 2.01
C ILE A 151 10.60 13.51 2.25
N LYS A 152 10.01 13.17 3.39
CA LYS A 152 8.78 13.83 3.86
C LYS A 152 9.14 15.15 4.56
N ILE A 153 8.57 16.25 4.08
CA ILE A 153 8.74 17.62 4.58
C ILE A 153 7.44 18.14 5.21
N GLY A 154 7.50 19.22 5.99
CA GLY A 154 6.42 19.80 6.78
C GLY A 154 6.43 19.39 8.27
N ALA A 155 7.54 18.83 8.75
CA ALA A 155 7.70 18.45 10.16
C ALA A 155 8.59 19.43 10.94
N LEU A 156 9.46 20.16 10.24
CA LEU A 156 10.35 21.17 10.78
C LEU A 156 9.98 22.53 10.17
N ASP A 157 10.55 23.62 10.68
CA ASP A 157 10.41 24.91 9.99
C ASP A 157 11.09 24.87 8.62
N PHE A 158 10.57 25.66 7.69
CA PHE A 158 10.98 25.63 6.29
C PHE A 158 12.49 25.88 6.09
N ALA A 159 13.10 26.76 6.89
CA ALA A 159 14.53 27.06 6.77
C ALA A 159 15.38 25.84 7.15
N THR A 160 15.02 25.16 8.24
CA THR A 160 15.69 23.93 8.68
C THR A 160 15.60 22.82 7.61
N GLU A 161 14.45 22.67 6.94
CA GLU A 161 14.30 21.68 5.86
C GLU A 161 15.15 22.03 4.63
N CYS A 162 15.22 23.31 4.25
CA CYS A 162 16.11 23.79 3.20
C CYS A 162 17.58 23.53 3.53
N GLU A 163 18.01 23.84 4.76
CA GLU A 163 19.37 23.56 5.22
C GLU A 163 19.71 22.08 5.16
N LEU A 164 18.81 21.21 5.63
CA LEU A 164 18.98 19.76 5.56
C LEU A 164 19.22 19.31 4.10
N LEU A 165 18.40 19.78 3.17
CA LEU A 165 18.54 19.46 1.73
C LEU A 165 19.87 19.95 1.16
N SER A 166 20.26 21.19 1.48
CA SER A 166 21.55 21.76 1.05
C SER A 166 22.74 20.99 1.62
N GLU A 167 22.70 20.62 2.89
CA GLU A 167 23.75 19.82 3.54
C GLU A 167 23.90 18.44 2.90
N ILE A 168 22.78 17.77 2.60
CA ILE A 168 22.79 16.47 1.92
C ILE A 168 23.42 16.61 0.54
N ARG A 169 23.01 17.60 -0.26
CA ARG A 169 23.53 17.79 -1.62
C ARG A 169 25.01 18.17 -1.65
N ARG A 170 25.49 18.90 -0.65
CA ARG A 170 26.91 19.21 -0.50
C ARG A 170 27.74 17.97 -0.13
N LYS A 171 27.22 17.12 0.78
CA LYS A 171 27.93 15.91 1.23
C LYS A 171 27.87 14.78 0.21
N PHE A 172 26.79 14.73 -0.58
CA PHE A 172 26.55 13.71 -1.57
C PHE A 172 26.15 14.35 -2.91
N PRO A 173 27.16 14.78 -3.68
CA PRO A 173 26.91 15.37 -4.99
C PRO A 173 26.38 14.29 -5.95
N PRO A 174 25.79 14.69 -7.09
CA PRO A 174 25.15 13.76 -8.03
C PRO A 174 26.01 12.54 -8.36
N GLU A 175 27.31 12.75 -8.54
CA GLU A 175 28.29 11.73 -8.92
C GLU A 175 28.47 10.62 -7.86
N GLN A 176 27.97 10.83 -6.63
CA GLN A 176 28.01 9.85 -5.53
C GLN A 176 26.64 9.22 -5.23
N ILE A 177 25.53 9.75 -5.78
CA ILE A 177 24.16 9.26 -5.51
C ILE A 177 23.40 8.84 -6.80
N GLY A 178 23.97 9.04 -7.99
CA GLY A 178 23.40 8.53 -9.25
C GLY A 178 24.33 8.75 -10.42
#